data_AF-A0A1I0PKD1-F1
#
_entry.id   AF-A0A1I0PKD1-F1
#
_cell.length_a   1.000
_cell.length_b   1.000
_cell.length_c   1.000
_cell.angle_alpha   90.00
_cell.angle_beta   90.00
_cell.angle_gamma   90.00
#
_symmetry.space_group_name_H-M   'P 1'
#
loop_
_entity.id
_entity.type
_entity.pdbx_description
1 polymer ?
#
loop_
_entity_poly.entity_id
_entity_poly.type
_entity_poly.pdbx_seq_one_letter_code
_entity_poly.pdbx_strand_id
1 'polypeptide(L)'
;MEKRQVLVVLALLLVLGSVVSLGYVGATYGTVITRDAANEAKAILNSNFQNSLVSAKFRGVEEQILVTTKPLLGFPIEGGSYVILSSGDARYVTQGSTYDVENVGGLSISGGHPVTGETIYDVARLEITLEVPYGAKELSFRWRIVSDEYSPYNDFFYAYVVFPDGTKKVAATVLNGTIPYITIIEPYLTPINGQDGVVLWRMSSIYVAKVDVSQYQGEKITLVLEVGDEGDSIVDTTVLIDDLKFDVPPAYFIYNRMMVIAQVWTMYFFRLHDDFDEVYANASVMGVDNETLALAKELHENATQMMMEAWHTDNLDDIKLRVWGAIPTYPRLHLVRKAYVLERDAVGMLIDAMKELEGG
;
A
#
# COMPACT_ATOMS: atom_id res chain seq x y z
N MET A 1 42.92 56.43 46.78
CA MET A 1 44.19 55.68 46.79
C MET A 1 43.84 54.21 46.64
N GLU A 2 44.20 53.67 45.49
CA GLU A 2 43.94 52.29 45.05
C GLU A 2 44.55 51.24 45.99
N LYS A 3 43.90 50.09 46.15
CA LYS A 3 44.35 48.83 45.51
C LYS A 3 43.36 47.69 45.74
N ARG A 4 43.01 47.05 44.63
CA ARG A 4 42.37 45.74 44.49
C ARG A 4 43.04 44.68 45.37
N GLN A 5 42.26 43.76 45.94
CA GLN A 5 42.56 42.33 45.83
C GLN A 5 41.26 41.52 45.65
N VAL A 6 41.20 40.88 44.48
CA VAL A 6 40.28 39.84 44.05
C VAL A 6 40.61 38.57 44.83
N LEU A 7 39.65 37.95 45.52
CA LEU A 7 39.77 36.54 45.89
C LEU A 7 38.40 35.90 46.19
N VAL A 8 38.04 34.95 45.33
CA VAL A 8 37.27 33.72 45.58
C VAL A 8 35.80 33.87 45.96
N VAL A 9 34.96 34.03 44.92
CA VAL A 9 33.57 33.57 44.88
C VAL A 9 33.59 32.05 44.66
N LEU A 10 33.64 31.26 45.72
CA LEU A 10 33.47 29.79 45.63
C LEU A 10 33.15 29.17 47.00
N ALA A 11 32.08 29.65 47.64
CA ALA A 11 31.55 29.05 48.88
C ALA A 11 30.06 29.36 49.09
N LEU A 12 29.25 29.37 48.03
CA LEU A 12 27.80 29.58 48.13
C LEU A 12 27.04 28.93 46.97
N LEU A 13 27.35 27.66 46.70
CA LEU A 13 26.65 26.82 45.71
C LEU A 13 26.49 25.38 46.20
N LEU A 14 26.30 25.21 47.51
CA LEU A 14 25.95 23.94 48.13
C LEU A 14 24.96 24.27 49.25
N VAL A 15 23.77 23.70 49.16
CA VAL A 15 22.65 23.82 50.13
C VAL A 15 21.68 24.98 49.84
N LEU A 16 20.91 24.83 48.76
CA LEU A 16 19.53 25.31 48.51
C LEU A 16 19.20 24.74 47.12
N GLY A 17 18.53 23.59 47.01
CA GLY A 17 17.12 23.51 47.33
C GLY A 17 16.32 23.55 46.03
N SER A 18 16.43 22.49 45.23
CA SER A 18 15.36 22.06 44.35
C SER A 18 15.64 20.61 43.99
N VAL A 19 15.01 19.72 44.75
CA VAL A 19 14.49 18.46 44.20
C VAL A 19 13.66 18.91 43.00
N VAL A 20 14.27 18.92 41.81
CA VAL A 20 13.47 18.85 40.59
C VAL A 20 12.90 17.46 40.68
N SER A 21 11.67 17.32 41.17
CA SER A 21 10.91 16.14 40.80
C SER A 21 10.91 16.19 39.28
N LEU A 22 11.66 15.28 38.65
CA LEU A 22 11.35 14.86 37.30
C LEU A 22 9.86 14.54 37.38
N GLY A 23 9.04 15.47 36.88
CA GLY A 23 7.61 15.25 36.85
C GLY A 23 7.45 13.93 36.14
N TYR A 24 6.88 12.94 36.82
CA TYR A 24 6.27 11.82 36.15
C TYR A 24 5.34 12.47 35.12
N VAL A 25 5.76 12.45 33.86
CA VAL A 25 4.83 12.65 32.76
C VAL A 25 3.99 11.39 32.84
N GLY A 26 2.91 11.44 33.64
CA GLY A 26 1.93 10.37 33.60
C GLY A 26 1.49 10.28 32.15
N ALA A 27 1.79 9.15 31.51
CA ALA A 27 1.25 8.86 30.19
C ALA A 27 -0.26 9.04 30.31
N THR A 28 -0.81 9.96 29.52
CA THR A 28 -2.27 10.07 29.41
C THR A 28 -2.65 9.04 28.36
N TYR A 29 -3.08 7.86 28.81
CA TYR A 29 -3.47 6.79 27.90
C TYR A 29 -4.67 7.18 27.04
N GLY A 30 -4.66 6.66 25.81
CA GLY A 30 -5.55 7.09 24.75
C GLY A 30 -6.99 6.59 24.92
N THR A 31 -7.93 7.36 24.38
CA THR A 31 -9.27 6.84 24.11
C THR A 31 -9.23 5.94 22.88
N VAL A 32 -9.98 4.83 22.87
CA VAL A 32 -10.12 3.99 21.67
C VAL A 32 -10.58 4.83 20.48
N ILE A 33 -9.77 4.82 19.42
CA ILE A 33 -10.00 5.57 18.20
C ILE A 33 -10.43 4.67 17.05
N THR A 34 -11.10 5.28 16.09
CA THR A 34 -11.26 4.74 14.74
C THR A 34 -10.74 5.78 13.78
N ARG A 35 -9.68 5.45 13.02
CA ARG A 35 -9.08 6.37 12.05
C ARG A 35 -8.87 5.72 10.69
N ASP A 36 -8.88 6.57 9.66
CA ASP A 36 -8.38 6.19 8.35
C ASP A 36 -6.89 5.88 8.50
N ALA A 37 -6.54 4.62 8.26
CA ALA A 37 -5.20 4.08 8.46
C ALA A 37 -4.46 3.88 7.13
N ALA A 38 -4.81 4.70 6.12
CA ALA A 38 -4.20 4.58 4.80
C ALA A 38 -2.68 4.72 4.84
N ASN A 39 -2.12 5.59 5.68
CA ASN A 39 -0.68 5.78 5.77
C ASN A 39 0.03 4.52 6.33
N GLU A 40 -0.55 3.88 7.32
CA GLU A 40 -0.07 2.62 7.91
C GLU A 40 -0.12 1.49 6.88
N ALA A 41 -1.24 1.35 6.16
CA ALA A 41 -1.35 0.37 5.09
C ALA A 41 -0.31 0.62 3.98
N LYS A 42 -0.13 1.87 3.56
CA LYS A 42 0.87 2.24 2.54
C LYS A 42 2.31 2.04 3.00
N ALA A 43 2.57 2.09 4.30
CA ALA A 43 3.91 1.90 4.85
C ALA A 43 4.41 0.45 4.69
N ILE A 44 3.51 -0.53 4.61
CA ILE A 44 3.83 -1.96 4.40
C ILE A 44 3.53 -2.44 2.98
N LEU A 45 2.69 -1.73 2.23
CA LEU A 45 2.29 -2.11 0.88
C LEU A 45 3.41 -1.82 -0.11
N ASN A 46 3.83 -2.83 -0.87
CA ASN A 46 4.83 -2.70 -1.91
C ASN A 46 4.43 -1.62 -2.93
N SER A 47 5.39 -0.80 -3.38
CA SER A 47 5.17 0.37 -4.22
C SER A 47 4.44 0.06 -5.54
N ASN A 48 4.62 -1.15 -6.09
CA ASN A 48 3.94 -1.60 -7.30
C ASN A 48 2.43 -1.83 -7.10
N PHE A 49 1.99 -1.99 -5.86
CA PHE A 49 0.62 -2.32 -5.50
C PHE A 49 -0.09 -1.22 -4.72
N GLN A 50 0.50 -0.03 -4.58
CA GLN A 50 -0.11 1.09 -3.87
C GLN A 50 -1.51 1.47 -4.39
N ASN A 51 -1.74 1.31 -5.70
CA ASN A 51 -3.05 1.56 -6.33
C ASN A 51 -4.10 0.49 -6.01
N SER A 52 -3.71 -0.65 -5.44
CA SER A 52 -4.67 -1.66 -4.97
C SER A 52 -5.35 -1.25 -3.66
N LEU A 53 -4.79 -0.28 -2.91
CA LEU A 53 -5.37 0.15 -1.65
C LEU A 53 -6.70 0.88 -1.89
N VAL A 54 -7.79 0.27 -1.44
CA VAL A 54 -9.14 0.86 -1.50
C VAL A 54 -9.39 1.70 -0.25
N SER A 55 -9.10 1.15 0.92
CA SER A 55 -9.28 1.82 2.21
C SER A 55 -8.51 1.09 3.30
N ALA A 56 -8.18 1.79 4.40
CA ALA A 56 -7.68 1.15 5.60
C ALA A 56 -8.32 1.77 6.85
N LYS A 57 -8.49 0.95 7.89
CA LYS A 57 -9.11 1.34 9.14
C LYS A 57 -8.34 0.75 10.31
N PHE A 58 -8.01 1.60 11.27
CA PHE A 58 -7.43 1.16 12.53
C PHE A 58 -8.47 1.25 13.65
N ARG A 59 -8.46 0.27 14.57
CA ARG A 59 -9.21 0.27 15.83
C ARG A 59 -8.29 -0.16 16.96
N GLY A 60 -8.26 0.64 18.01
CA GLY A 60 -7.34 0.51 19.14
C GLY A 60 -7.11 1.91 19.74
N VAL A 61 -6.08 2.07 20.56
CA VAL A 61 -5.58 3.40 20.97
C VAL A 61 -4.39 3.81 20.09
N GLU A 62 -4.07 5.10 20.05
CA GLU A 62 -3.07 5.63 19.12
C GLU A 62 -1.68 5.03 19.35
N GLU A 63 -1.35 4.75 20.61
CA GLU A 63 -0.10 4.17 21.07
C GLU A 63 0.16 2.75 20.54
N GLN A 64 -0.89 1.99 20.21
CA GLN A 64 -0.79 0.59 19.80
C GLN A 64 -0.31 0.37 18.37
N ILE A 65 -0.10 1.44 17.60
CA ILE A 65 0.31 1.36 16.20
C ILE A 65 1.38 2.39 15.89
N LEU A 66 2.46 1.96 15.22
CA LEU A 66 3.55 2.84 14.85
C LEU A 66 4.06 2.50 13.44
N VAL A 67 4.15 3.52 12.60
CA VAL A 67 4.98 3.47 11.38
C VAL A 67 6.37 3.96 11.73
N THR A 68 7.39 3.18 11.41
CA THR A 68 8.78 3.58 11.66
C THR A 68 9.69 3.24 10.50
N THR A 69 10.77 4.00 10.39
CA THR A 69 11.88 3.78 9.44
C THR A 69 13.14 3.30 10.14
N LYS A 70 13.13 3.25 11.49
CA LYS A 70 14.26 2.79 12.30
C LYS A 70 14.45 1.29 12.07
N PRO A 71 15.62 0.84 11.60
CA PRO A 71 15.84 -0.58 11.40
C PRO A 71 15.85 -1.32 12.74
N LEU A 72 14.98 -2.33 12.89
CA LEU A 72 14.88 -3.17 14.09
C LEU A 72 14.62 -4.61 13.68
N LEU A 73 15.37 -5.54 14.27
CA LEU A 73 15.11 -6.98 14.16
C LEU A 73 14.89 -7.46 12.70
N GLY A 74 15.65 -6.90 11.75
CA GLY A 74 15.57 -7.26 10.33
C GLY A 74 14.47 -6.56 9.51
N PHE A 75 13.78 -5.57 10.07
CA PHE A 75 12.85 -4.68 9.38
C PHE A 75 13.48 -3.28 9.18
N PRO A 76 13.08 -2.50 8.15
CA PRO A 76 12.18 -2.90 7.05
C PRO A 76 12.82 -3.98 6.16
N ILE A 77 11.98 -4.80 5.54
CA ILE A 77 12.35 -5.87 4.62
C ILE A 77 12.25 -5.40 3.17
N GLU A 78 11.19 -4.66 2.82
CA GLU A 78 11.05 -4.02 1.51
C GLU A 78 10.64 -2.55 1.68
N GLY A 79 11.22 -1.65 0.89
CA GLY A 79 10.98 -0.22 1.04
C GLY A 79 11.76 0.41 2.20
N GLY A 80 11.23 1.48 2.78
CA GLY A 80 11.92 2.31 3.78
C GLY A 80 11.21 2.42 5.12
N SER A 81 10.07 1.76 5.30
CA SER A 81 9.24 1.82 6.51
C SER A 81 8.56 0.47 6.74
N TYR A 82 8.08 0.24 7.97
CA TYR A 82 7.23 -0.89 8.32
C TYR A 82 6.26 -0.48 9.43
N VAL A 83 5.27 -1.34 9.71
CA VAL A 83 4.30 -1.13 10.79
C VAL A 83 4.61 -2.02 11.97
N ILE A 84 4.44 -1.45 13.16
CA ILE A 84 4.43 -2.13 14.45
C ILE A 84 2.98 -2.07 14.97
N LEU A 85 2.40 -3.22 15.30
CA LEU A 85 1.13 -3.33 16.03
C LEU A 85 1.42 -3.99 17.38
N SER A 86 0.94 -3.41 18.47
CA SER A 86 1.20 -3.91 19.83
C SER A 86 -0.08 -4.05 20.64
N SER A 87 -0.13 -5.00 21.57
CA SER A 87 -1.15 -5.01 22.63
C SER A 87 -0.94 -3.80 23.55
N GLY A 88 0.27 -3.46 23.98
CA GLY A 88 0.54 -2.16 24.62
C GLY A 88 1.04 -1.07 23.68
N ASP A 89 2.02 -0.29 24.11
CA ASP A 89 2.53 0.86 23.33
C ASP A 89 3.63 0.45 22.33
N ALA A 90 3.30 0.54 21.04
CA ALA A 90 4.18 0.20 19.93
C ALA A 90 5.46 1.05 19.87
N ARG A 91 5.48 2.22 20.53
CA ARG A 91 6.68 3.06 20.63
C ARG A 91 7.76 2.38 21.46
N TYR A 92 7.41 1.54 22.44
CA TYR A 92 8.40 0.90 23.31
C TYR A 92 9.33 -0.05 22.57
N VAL A 93 8.87 -0.73 21.52
CA VAL A 93 9.74 -1.53 20.65
C VAL A 93 10.90 -0.71 20.08
N THR A 94 10.75 0.62 19.99
CA THR A 94 11.73 1.52 19.40
C THR A 94 12.55 2.34 20.41
N GLN A 95 12.17 2.38 21.70
CA GLN A 95 12.68 3.36 22.69
C GLN A 95 13.93 2.93 23.47
N GLY A 96 14.34 1.66 23.47
CA GLY A 96 15.51 1.19 24.24
C GLY A 96 15.24 1.02 25.75
N SER A 97 16.28 0.99 26.59
CA SER A 97 16.31 0.32 27.92
C SER A 97 15.35 0.74 29.05
N THR A 98 14.35 1.58 28.82
CA THR A 98 13.34 1.94 29.83
C THR A 98 11.97 1.48 29.36
N TYR A 99 11.47 0.45 30.03
CA TYR A 99 10.13 -0.11 29.86
C TYR A 99 9.32 0.29 31.09
N ASP A 100 8.16 0.91 30.90
CA ASP A 100 7.11 0.85 31.90
C ASP A 100 5.95 0.09 31.26
N VAL A 101 5.51 -0.95 31.97
CA VAL A 101 4.63 -1.96 31.45
C VAL A 101 3.22 -1.49 31.76
N GLU A 102 2.54 -0.92 30.78
CA GLU A 102 1.38 -0.09 31.06
C GLU A 102 0.21 -0.43 30.14
N ASN A 103 -0.89 -0.83 30.77
CA ASN A 103 -2.20 -0.91 30.16
C ASN A 103 -2.50 0.42 29.43
N VAL A 104 -2.63 0.36 28.11
CA VAL A 104 -2.83 1.54 27.26
C VAL A 104 -4.31 1.95 27.14
N GLY A 105 -5.20 1.31 27.91
CA GLY A 105 -6.64 1.57 27.89
C GLY A 105 -7.31 1.08 26.61
N GLY A 106 -6.79 -0.02 26.02
CA GLY A 106 -7.21 -0.52 24.74
C GLY A 106 -8.57 -1.22 24.75
N LEU A 107 -8.96 -1.72 23.58
CA LEU A 107 -10.25 -2.37 23.39
C LEU A 107 -10.27 -3.75 24.08
N SER A 108 -11.34 -4.06 24.80
CA SER A 108 -11.61 -5.42 25.30
C SER A 108 -12.71 -6.10 24.49
N ILE A 109 -12.52 -7.38 24.15
CA ILE A 109 -13.47 -8.18 23.38
C ILE A 109 -13.72 -9.49 24.11
N SER A 110 -14.94 -9.66 24.63
CA SER A 110 -15.37 -10.93 25.22
C SER A 110 -15.43 -12.03 24.16
N GLY A 111 -14.78 -13.15 24.42
CA GLY A 111 -14.67 -14.27 23.48
C GLY A 111 -13.89 -13.93 22.21
N GLY A 112 -12.97 -12.96 22.28
CA GLY A 112 -12.24 -12.47 21.13
C GLY A 112 -11.03 -13.32 20.74
N HIS A 113 -10.47 -14.13 21.64
CA HIS A 113 -9.29 -14.92 21.31
C HIS A 113 -9.63 -15.98 20.24
N PRO A 114 -8.91 -16.05 19.10
CA PRO A 114 -9.33 -16.81 17.93
C PRO A 114 -9.27 -18.34 18.09
N VAL A 115 -8.61 -18.85 19.14
CA VAL A 115 -8.43 -20.29 19.41
C VAL A 115 -9.15 -20.72 20.69
N THR A 116 -8.75 -20.16 21.82
CA THR A 116 -9.31 -20.42 23.16
C THR A 116 -10.75 -19.91 23.34
N GLY A 117 -11.15 -18.84 22.64
CA GLY A 117 -12.42 -18.18 22.86
C GLY A 117 -12.48 -17.40 24.18
N GLU A 118 -11.33 -17.07 24.76
CA GLU A 118 -11.24 -16.25 25.97
C GLU A 118 -11.45 -14.76 25.68
N THR A 119 -11.66 -13.98 26.75
CA THR A 119 -11.71 -12.51 26.67
C THR A 119 -10.31 -11.98 26.42
N ILE A 120 -10.21 -11.05 25.46
CA ILE A 120 -8.95 -10.41 25.11
C ILE A 120 -8.99 -8.93 25.46
N TYR A 121 -7.83 -8.40 25.83
CA TYR A 121 -7.63 -7.01 26.19
C TYR A 121 -6.68 -6.34 25.23
N ASP A 122 -6.62 -5.01 25.34
CA ASP A 122 -5.71 -4.15 24.61
C ASP A 122 -5.60 -4.52 23.13
N VAL A 123 -6.76 -4.72 22.49
CA VAL A 123 -6.82 -5.16 21.10
C VAL A 123 -6.47 -4.01 20.15
N ALA A 124 -5.47 -4.25 19.30
CA ALA A 124 -5.10 -3.39 18.21
C ALA A 124 -5.37 -4.10 16.87
N ARG A 125 -6.23 -3.51 16.04
CA ARG A 125 -6.69 -4.08 14.78
C ARG A 125 -6.49 -3.11 13.62
N LEU A 126 -5.75 -3.54 12.60
CA LEU A 126 -5.61 -2.88 11.32
C LEU A 126 -6.36 -3.67 10.23
N GLU A 127 -7.38 -3.08 9.65
CA GLU A 127 -8.16 -3.61 8.53
C GLU A 127 -7.72 -2.90 7.24
N ILE A 128 -7.26 -3.64 6.23
CA ILE A 128 -6.76 -3.13 4.95
C ILE A 128 -7.59 -3.75 3.83
N THR A 129 -8.36 -2.93 3.12
CA THR A 129 -9.12 -3.36 1.95
C THR A 129 -8.33 -3.10 0.68
N LEU A 130 -8.12 -4.16 -0.10
CA LEU A 130 -7.34 -4.16 -1.33
C LEU A 130 -8.20 -4.65 -2.50
N GLU A 131 -8.03 -4.05 -3.67
CA GLU A 131 -8.50 -4.60 -4.93
C GLU A 131 -7.46 -5.56 -5.49
N VAL A 132 -7.82 -6.82 -5.71
CA VAL A 132 -6.90 -7.86 -6.17
C VAL A 132 -6.52 -7.59 -7.63
N PRO A 133 -5.24 -7.38 -7.96
CA PRO A 133 -4.84 -7.15 -9.34
C PRO A 133 -5.12 -8.36 -10.24
N TYR A 134 -5.45 -8.12 -11.50
CA TYR A 134 -5.50 -9.17 -12.51
C TYR A 134 -4.14 -9.89 -12.62
N GLY A 135 -4.19 -11.22 -12.68
CA GLY A 135 -3.03 -12.10 -12.68
C GLY A 135 -2.46 -12.43 -11.30
N ALA A 136 -2.97 -11.83 -10.22
CA ALA A 136 -2.51 -12.13 -8.86
C ALA A 136 -2.82 -13.58 -8.47
N LYS A 137 -1.83 -14.27 -7.90
CA LYS A 137 -1.99 -15.64 -7.38
C LYS A 137 -2.09 -15.66 -5.87
N GLU A 138 -1.19 -14.94 -5.22
CA GLU A 138 -1.08 -14.90 -3.76
C GLU A 138 -1.10 -13.44 -3.27
N LEU A 139 -1.74 -13.19 -2.14
CA LEU A 139 -1.42 -12.05 -1.27
C LEU A 139 -0.42 -12.56 -0.23
N SER A 140 0.67 -11.82 -0.03
CA SER A 140 1.69 -12.17 0.96
C SER A 140 2.15 -10.96 1.74
N PHE A 141 2.59 -11.19 2.97
CA PHE A 141 3.31 -10.22 3.78
C PHE A 141 4.28 -10.92 4.71
N ARG A 142 5.24 -10.19 5.24
CA ARG A 142 6.22 -10.68 6.18
C ARG A 142 5.94 -10.14 7.57
N TRP A 143 6.16 -10.98 8.56
CA TRP A 143 5.87 -10.61 9.94
C TRP A 143 6.78 -11.32 10.94
N ARG A 144 6.89 -10.76 12.14
CA ARG A 144 7.60 -11.32 13.29
C ARG A 144 6.87 -10.92 14.56
N ILE A 145 6.70 -11.85 15.49
CA ILE A 145 6.25 -11.53 16.85
C ILE A 145 7.46 -11.20 17.73
N VAL A 146 7.25 -10.29 18.66
CA VAL A 146 8.17 -9.89 19.71
C VAL A 146 7.37 -9.78 20.99
N SER A 147 7.81 -10.38 22.07
CA SER A 147 7.02 -10.44 23.30
C SER A 147 7.90 -10.68 24.53
N ASP A 148 7.46 -10.17 25.67
CA ASP A 148 7.96 -10.55 27.00
C ASP A 148 7.19 -11.71 27.60
N GLU A 149 6.08 -12.10 26.96
CA GLU A 149 5.04 -12.92 27.55
C GLU A 149 5.37 -14.42 27.59
N TYR A 150 4.93 -15.09 28.65
CA TYR A 150 5.13 -16.51 28.90
C TYR A 150 3.84 -17.20 29.33
N SER A 151 3.78 -18.53 29.18
CA SER A 151 2.65 -19.31 29.71
C SER A 151 2.47 -19.03 31.22
N PRO A 152 1.24 -18.77 31.70
CA PRO A 152 -0.03 -19.18 31.09
C PRO A 152 -0.71 -18.12 30.21
N TYR A 153 -0.13 -16.94 30.06
CA TYR A 153 -0.69 -15.85 29.27
C TYR A 153 -0.59 -16.19 27.77
N ASN A 154 -1.58 -15.78 26.98
CA ASN A 154 -1.78 -16.26 25.60
C ASN A 154 -2.02 -15.11 24.62
N ASP A 155 -1.27 -14.03 24.76
CA ASP A 155 -1.22 -13.01 23.73
C ASP A 155 -1.02 -13.60 22.34
N PHE A 156 -1.62 -12.96 21.35
CA PHE A 156 -1.71 -13.55 20.03
C PHE A 156 -1.49 -12.53 18.94
N PHE A 157 -1.09 -13.05 17.77
CA PHE A 157 -1.19 -12.32 16.52
C PHE A 157 -2.12 -13.09 15.57
N TYR A 158 -3.22 -12.46 15.19
CA TYR A 158 -4.19 -13.04 14.27
C TYR A 158 -4.26 -12.23 13.00
N ALA A 159 -3.84 -12.84 11.89
CA ALA A 159 -4.03 -12.28 10.58
C ALA A 159 -4.90 -13.19 9.71
N TYR A 160 -5.87 -12.60 9.03
CA TYR A 160 -6.76 -13.32 8.11
C TYR A 160 -7.26 -12.41 7.00
N VAL A 161 -7.64 -13.02 5.89
CA VAL A 161 -8.29 -12.34 4.76
C VAL A 161 -9.78 -12.64 4.79
N VAL A 162 -10.60 -11.60 4.64
CA VAL A 162 -12.04 -11.68 4.40
C VAL A 162 -12.28 -11.53 2.90
N PHE A 163 -12.94 -12.52 2.30
CA PHE A 163 -13.31 -12.51 0.89
C PHE A 163 -14.72 -11.92 0.66
N PRO A 164 -15.10 -11.59 -0.59
CA PRO A 164 -16.40 -10.99 -0.93
C PRO A 164 -17.63 -11.78 -0.48
N ASP A 165 -17.51 -13.11 -0.40
CA ASP A 165 -18.56 -14.00 0.11
C ASP A 165 -18.64 -14.02 1.65
N GLY A 166 -17.78 -13.26 2.32
CA GLY A 166 -17.67 -13.18 3.79
C GLY A 166 -16.81 -14.28 4.40
N THR A 167 -16.25 -15.20 3.60
CA THR A 167 -15.37 -16.27 4.12
C THR A 167 -14.08 -15.67 4.66
N LYS A 168 -13.60 -16.27 5.76
CA LYS A 168 -12.34 -15.89 6.41
C LYS A 168 -11.29 -16.96 6.18
N LYS A 169 -10.10 -16.56 5.76
CA LYS A 169 -8.95 -17.45 5.62
C LYS A 169 -7.77 -16.93 6.43
N VAL A 170 -7.29 -17.76 7.36
CA VAL A 170 -6.10 -17.44 8.16
C VAL A 170 -4.90 -17.21 7.23
N ALA A 171 -4.18 -16.11 7.47
CA ALA A 171 -3.05 -15.68 6.67
C ALA A 171 -1.72 -15.91 7.38
N ALA A 172 -1.62 -15.58 8.67
CA ALA A 172 -0.41 -15.75 9.46
C ALA A 172 -0.49 -17.01 10.33
N THR A 173 0.44 -17.93 10.12
CA THR A 173 0.60 -19.15 10.91
C THR A 173 2.07 -19.40 11.21
N VAL A 174 2.37 -20.03 12.34
CA VAL A 174 3.70 -20.59 12.64
C VAL A 174 3.97 -21.87 11.84
N LEU A 175 5.17 -22.46 11.99
CA LEU A 175 5.65 -23.59 11.18
C LEU A 175 4.75 -24.83 11.20
N ASN A 176 4.01 -25.06 12.29
CA ASN A 176 3.06 -26.16 12.44
C ASN A 176 1.66 -25.83 11.87
N GLY A 177 1.47 -24.65 11.26
CA GLY A 177 0.21 -24.22 10.65
C GLY A 177 -0.82 -23.63 11.61
N THR A 178 -0.48 -23.38 12.88
CA THR A 178 -1.42 -22.81 13.86
C THR A 178 -1.30 -21.29 13.95
N ILE A 179 -2.36 -20.64 14.42
CA ILE A 179 -2.35 -19.21 14.77
C ILE A 179 -1.33 -18.98 15.88
N PRO A 180 -0.45 -17.97 15.78
CA PRO A 180 0.54 -17.69 16.82
C PRO A 180 -0.12 -17.05 18.05
N TYR A 181 -0.01 -17.75 19.17
CA TYR A 181 -0.20 -17.20 20.51
C TYR A 181 0.87 -17.78 21.44
N ILE A 182 1.14 -17.15 22.59
CA ILE A 182 2.33 -17.40 23.42
C ILE A 182 2.59 -18.89 23.69
N THR A 183 1.62 -19.62 24.23
CA THR A 183 1.79 -21.06 24.51
C THR A 183 2.21 -21.88 23.27
N ILE A 184 1.78 -21.49 22.07
CA ILE A 184 2.10 -22.20 20.82
C ILE A 184 3.41 -21.71 20.20
N ILE A 185 3.71 -20.41 20.31
CA ILE A 185 4.87 -19.82 19.65
C ILE A 185 6.14 -19.92 20.50
N GLU A 186 6.03 -20.12 21.82
CA GLU A 186 7.14 -20.17 22.77
C GLU A 186 8.33 -21.04 22.31
N PRO A 187 8.14 -22.27 21.77
CA PRO A 187 9.24 -23.09 21.27
C PRO A 187 10.01 -22.49 20.08
N TYR A 188 9.42 -21.51 19.40
CA TYR A 188 10.00 -20.81 18.24
C TYR A 188 10.57 -19.43 18.61
N LEU A 189 10.49 -19.03 19.87
CA LEU A 189 11.01 -17.76 20.37
C LEU A 189 12.48 -17.88 20.75
N THR A 190 13.27 -16.87 20.38
CA THR A 190 14.68 -16.73 20.74
C THR A 190 14.91 -15.43 21.51
N PRO A 191 15.83 -15.39 22.49
CA PRO A 191 16.14 -14.18 23.21
C PRO A 191 16.62 -13.04 22.30
N ILE A 192 16.24 -11.81 22.64
CA ILE A 192 16.77 -10.58 22.05
C ILE A 192 17.95 -10.12 22.90
N ASN A 193 19.11 -9.93 22.28
CA ASN A 193 20.35 -9.62 23.01
C ASN A 193 20.51 -8.13 23.39
N GLY A 194 19.42 -7.35 23.44
CA GLY A 194 19.41 -5.92 23.79
C GLY A 194 20.21 -4.98 22.87
N GLN A 195 20.98 -5.50 21.91
CA GLN A 195 21.84 -4.72 21.03
C GLN A 195 21.07 -3.96 19.94
N ASP A 196 19.82 -4.35 19.69
CA ASP A 196 18.99 -3.77 18.62
C ASP A 196 18.12 -2.60 19.10
N GLY A 197 18.23 -2.19 20.38
CA GLY A 197 17.41 -1.11 20.94
C GLY A 197 15.93 -1.48 21.11
N VAL A 198 15.61 -2.77 21.04
CA VAL A 198 14.32 -3.36 21.40
C VAL A 198 14.33 -3.76 22.87
N VAL A 199 13.20 -3.52 23.52
CA VAL A 199 13.03 -3.63 24.98
C VAL A 199 12.51 -5.01 25.40
N LEU A 200 11.71 -5.60 24.53
CA LEU A 200 11.15 -6.94 24.69
C LEU A 200 12.26 -8.01 24.56
N TRP A 201 12.04 -9.15 25.19
CA TRP A 201 13.05 -10.16 25.53
C TRP A 201 13.12 -11.28 24.53
N ARG A 202 12.04 -11.55 23.79
CA ARG A 202 11.96 -12.69 22.89
C ARG A 202 11.34 -12.32 21.56
N MET A 203 11.82 -12.97 20.49
CA MET A 203 11.30 -12.80 19.13
C MET A 203 11.20 -14.13 18.40
N SER A 204 10.27 -14.23 17.46
CA SER A 204 10.23 -15.36 16.51
C SER A 204 11.21 -15.17 15.37
N SER A 205 11.32 -16.15 14.46
CA SER A 205 11.84 -15.89 13.10
C SER A 205 10.93 -14.93 12.32
N ILE A 206 11.43 -14.37 11.21
CA ILE A 206 10.59 -13.67 10.23
C ILE A 206 9.82 -14.71 9.43
N TYR A 207 8.50 -14.68 9.51
CA TYR A 207 7.60 -15.55 8.76
C TYR A 207 7.08 -14.84 7.51
N VAL A 208 6.60 -15.64 6.55
CA VAL A 208 5.90 -15.16 5.36
C VAL A 208 4.47 -15.71 5.42
N ALA A 209 3.50 -14.81 5.54
CA ALA A 209 2.09 -15.12 5.39
C ALA A 209 1.75 -15.19 3.89
N LYS A 210 0.91 -16.16 3.51
CA LYS A 210 0.46 -16.34 2.12
C LYS A 210 -0.99 -16.75 2.08
N VAL A 211 -1.76 -16.09 1.22
CA VAL A 211 -3.17 -16.42 0.95
C VAL A 211 -3.37 -16.48 -0.56
N ASP A 212 -3.85 -17.61 -1.05
CA ASP A 212 -4.31 -17.73 -2.44
C ASP A 212 -5.51 -16.80 -2.69
N VAL A 213 -5.34 -15.90 -3.68
CA VAL A 213 -6.32 -14.91 -4.12
C VAL A 213 -6.67 -15.05 -5.60
N SER A 214 -6.22 -16.12 -6.25
CA SER A 214 -6.29 -16.31 -7.70
C SER A 214 -7.70 -16.24 -8.30
N GLN A 215 -8.71 -16.58 -7.50
CA GLN A 215 -10.13 -16.60 -7.86
C GLN A 215 -10.84 -15.25 -7.66
N TYR A 216 -10.17 -14.26 -7.05
CA TYR A 216 -10.78 -12.97 -6.65
C TYR A 216 -10.22 -11.78 -7.45
N GLN A 217 -9.65 -12.01 -8.63
CA GLN A 217 -9.05 -10.96 -9.46
C GLN A 217 -10.09 -9.89 -9.84
N GLY A 218 -9.75 -8.61 -9.65
CA GLY A 218 -10.65 -7.47 -9.85
C GLY A 218 -11.66 -7.26 -8.71
N GLU A 219 -11.68 -8.15 -7.71
CA GLU A 219 -12.57 -8.03 -6.55
C GLU A 219 -11.84 -7.41 -5.35
N LYS A 220 -12.62 -6.98 -4.36
CA LYS A 220 -12.10 -6.37 -3.13
C LYS A 220 -12.01 -7.42 -2.02
N ILE A 221 -10.83 -7.54 -1.41
CA ILE A 221 -10.61 -8.37 -0.23
C ILE A 221 -10.18 -7.50 0.95
N THR A 222 -10.40 -7.96 2.17
CA THR A 222 -9.94 -7.24 3.38
C THR A 222 -8.96 -8.10 4.17
N LEU A 223 -7.69 -7.68 4.23
CA LEU A 223 -6.71 -8.21 5.17
C LEU A 223 -6.97 -7.59 6.56
N VAL A 224 -7.10 -8.42 7.57
CA VAL A 224 -7.19 -8.01 8.97
C VAL A 224 -5.93 -8.47 9.69
N LEU A 225 -5.28 -7.55 10.39
CA LEU A 225 -4.11 -7.77 11.23
C LEU A 225 -4.51 -7.37 12.65
N GLU A 226 -4.43 -8.31 13.59
CA GLU A 226 -4.86 -8.11 14.97
C GLU A 226 -3.85 -8.65 15.95
N VAL A 227 -3.57 -7.87 16.99
CA VAL A 227 -2.83 -8.30 18.18
C VAL A 227 -3.70 -7.99 19.40
N GLY A 228 -3.62 -8.85 20.40
CA GLY A 228 -4.35 -8.67 21.66
C GLY A 228 -3.73 -9.48 22.77
N ASP A 229 -4.00 -9.03 23.99
CA ASP A 229 -3.57 -9.64 25.24
C ASP A 229 -4.63 -10.68 25.69
N GLU A 230 -4.17 -11.86 26.13
CA GLU A 230 -5.01 -12.81 26.87
C GLU A 230 -4.37 -13.18 28.20
N GLY A 231 -5.07 -12.82 29.28
CA GLY A 231 -4.83 -13.34 30.62
C GLY A 231 -4.37 -12.28 31.60
N ASP A 232 -3.72 -11.20 31.12
CA ASP A 232 -3.51 -9.99 31.91
C ASP A 232 -3.80 -8.71 31.12
N SER A 233 -3.14 -7.61 31.48
CA SER A 233 -3.28 -6.30 30.84
C SER A 233 -1.99 -5.50 30.93
N ILE A 234 -0.88 -6.20 31.09
CA ILE A 234 0.41 -5.66 31.51
C ILE A 234 1.41 -6.09 30.46
N VAL A 235 1.63 -7.38 30.25
CA VAL A 235 2.73 -7.79 29.39
C VAL A 235 2.37 -7.64 27.91
N ASP A 236 3.27 -7.02 27.16
CA ASP A 236 3.00 -6.69 25.77
C ASP A 236 3.53 -7.72 24.79
N THR A 237 2.71 -7.95 23.78
CA THR A 237 3.07 -8.65 22.55
C THR A 237 2.95 -7.69 21.39
N THR A 238 3.98 -7.67 20.57
CA THR A 238 4.10 -6.81 19.42
C THR A 238 4.38 -7.62 18.16
N VAL A 239 3.84 -7.17 17.03
CA VAL A 239 4.14 -7.71 15.72
C VAL A 239 4.73 -6.62 14.82
N LEU A 240 5.85 -6.95 14.17
CA LEU A 240 6.43 -6.15 13.09
C LEU A 240 5.92 -6.73 11.78
N ILE A 241 5.42 -5.86 10.88
CA ILE A 241 4.76 -6.26 9.64
C ILE A 241 5.30 -5.41 8.49
N ASP A 242 5.63 -6.05 7.37
CA ASP A 242 6.13 -5.39 6.16
C ASP A 242 5.94 -6.27 4.91
N ASP A 243 6.32 -5.77 3.75
CA ASP A 243 6.36 -6.49 2.48
C ASP A 243 4.99 -7.05 2.05
N LEU A 244 3.93 -6.29 2.28
CA LEU A 244 2.57 -6.61 1.81
C LEU A 244 2.52 -6.44 0.29
N LYS A 245 2.25 -7.53 -0.43
CA LYS A 245 2.25 -7.52 -1.90
C LYS A 245 1.42 -8.66 -2.48
N PHE A 246 1.10 -8.52 -3.76
CA PHE A 246 0.58 -9.60 -4.57
C PHE A 246 1.70 -10.30 -5.35
N ASP A 247 1.64 -11.62 -5.46
CA ASP A 247 2.40 -12.35 -6.47
C ASP A 247 1.68 -12.25 -7.81
N VAL A 248 2.11 -11.29 -8.62
CA VAL A 248 1.62 -11.08 -9.99
C VAL A 248 2.76 -11.40 -10.96
N PRO A 249 2.61 -12.36 -11.89
CA PRO A 249 3.64 -12.67 -12.85
C PRO A 249 4.06 -11.41 -13.64
N PRO A 250 5.36 -11.15 -13.84
CA PRO A 250 5.85 -9.93 -14.50
C PRO A 250 5.24 -9.65 -15.88
N ALA A 251 4.81 -10.70 -16.59
CA ALA A 251 4.05 -10.57 -17.81
C ALA A 251 2.83 -9.66 -17.61
N TYR A 252 1.97 -9.90 -16.61
CA TYR A 252 0.73 -9.12 -16.45
C TYR A 252 0.98 -7.61 -16.27
N PHE A 253 2.07 -7.20 -15.62
CA PHE A 253 2.43 -5.79 -15.49
C PHE A 253 2.78 -5.11 -16.82
N ILE A 254 3.61 -5.76 -17.64
CA ILE A 254 3.96 -5.23 -18.96
C ILE A 254 2.71 -5.21 -19.85
N TYR A 255 1.89 -6.26 -19.76
CA TYR A 255 0.72 -6.43 -20.61
C TYR A 255 -0.36 -5.38 -20.33
N ASN A 256 -0.61 -5.04 -19.06
CA ASN A 256 -1.54 -3.96 -18.70
C ASN A 256 -1.04 -2.59 -19.17
N ARG A 257 0.26 -2.29 -19.03
CA ARG A 257 0.83 -1.02 -19.49
C ARG A 257 0.71 -0.85 -21.01
N MET A 258 0.98 -1.91 -21.77
CA MET A 258 0.84 -1.89 -23.23
C MET A 258 -0.61 -1.69 -23.67
N MET A 259 -1.57 -2.26 -22.94
CA MET A 259 -3.00 -2.01 -23.20
C MET A 259 -3.40 -0.56 -22.97
N VAL A 260 -3.00 0.02 -21.85
CA VAL A 260 -3.30 1.43 -21.56
C VAL A 260 -2.73 2.33 -22.66
N ILE A 261 -1.51 2.06 -23.12
CA ILE A 261 -0.91 2.81 -24.24
C ILE A 261 -1.75 2.63 -25.53
N ALA A 262 -2.20 1.41 -25.85
CA ALA A 262 -3.06 1.16 -27.00
C ALA A 262 -4.39 1.92 -26.91
N GLN A 263 -5.03 1.92 -25.73
CA GLN A 263 -6.28 2.64 -25.48
C GLN A 263 -6.11 4.15 -25.68
N VAL A 264 -5.02 4.72 -25.14
CA VAL A 264 -4.70 6.15 -25.29
C VAL A 264 -4.49 6.54 -26.75
N TRP A 265 -3.69 5.77 -27.51
CA TRP A 265 -3.52 6.05 -28.94
C TRP A 265 -4.79 5.87 -29.75
N THR A 266 -5.63 4.89 -29.40
CA THR A 266 -6.94 4.68 -30.03
C THR A 266 -7.88 5.86 -29.78
N MET A 267 -7.88 6.43 -28.57
CA MET A 267 -8.62 7.65 -28.28
C MET A 267 -8.13 8.84 -29.11
N TYR A 268 -6.82 9.05 -29.20
CA TYR A 268 -6.27 10.16 -29.98
C TYR A 268 -6.58 10.01 -31.47
N PHE A 269 -6.52 8.78 -31.99
CA PHE A 269 -6.99 8.49 -33.34
C PHE A 269 -8.46 8.90 -33.50
N PHE A 270 -9.37 8.45 -32.64
CA PHE A 270 -10.80 8.77 -32.79
C PHE A 270 -11.10 10.26 -32.72
N ARG A 271 -10.40 10.99 -31.87
CA ARG A 271 -10.53 12.45 -31.82
C ARG A 271 -10.20 13.09 -33.18
N LEU A 272 -9.07 12.72 -33.77
CA LEU A 272 -8.63 13.26 -35.05
C LEU A 272 -9.53 12.80 -36.21
N HIS A 273 -9.93 11.53 -36.18
CA HIS A 273 -10.82 10.94 -37.16
C HIS A 273 -12.20 11.61 -37.16
N ASP A 274 -12.75 11.92 -35.99
CA ASP A 274 -14.04 12.62 -35.87
C ASP A 274 -13.95 14.08 -36.38
N ASP A 275 -12.77 14.70 -36.31
CA ASP A 275 -12.52 16.06 -36.82
C ASP A 275 -12.21 16.09 -38.34
N PHE A 276 -11.83 14.96 -38.95
CA PHE A 276 -11.27 14.91 -40.31
C PHE A 276 -12.23 15.46 -41.38
N ASP A 277 -13.50 15.04 -41.38
CA ASP A 277 -14.47 15.43 -42.41
C ASP A 277 -14.68 16.96 -42.45
N GLU A 278 -14.74 17.60 -41.29
CA GLU A 278 -14.88 19.06 -41.18
C GLU A 278 -13.63 19.78 -41.68
N VAL A 279 -12.45 19.34 -41.24
CA VAL A 279 -11.16 19.90 -41.66
C VAL A 279 -10.97 19.76 -43.18
N TYR A 280 -11.31 18.60 -43.74
CA TYR A 280 -11.24 18.33 -45.17
C TYR A 280 -12.18 19.22 -45.98
N ALA A 281 -13.42 19.37 -45.53
CA ALA A 281 -14.40 20.25 -46.17
C ALA A 281 -13.92 21.72 -46.18
N ASN A 282 -13.39 22.20 -45.05
CA ASN A 282 -12.85 23.55 -44.93
C ASN A 282 -11.64 23.76 -45.85
N ALA A 283 -10.70 22.82 -45.88
CA ALA A 283 -9.53 22.87 -46.75
C ALA A 283 -9.92 22.94 -48.23
N SER A 284 -10.93 22.15 -48.63
CA SER A 284 -11.45 22.17 -49.99
C SER A 284 -12.09 23.52 -50.36
N VAL A 285 -12.84 24.14 -49.44
CA VAL A 285 -13.44 25.47 -49.65
C VAL A 285 -12.39 26.57 -49.73
N MET A 286 -11.31 26.47 -48.95
CA MET A 286 -10.20 27.42 -48.96
C MET A 286 -9.31 27.30 -50.21
N GLY A 287 -9.49 26.26 -51.03
CA GLY A 287 -8.75 26.08 -52.26
C GLY A 287 -7.38 25.42 -52.07
N VAL A 288 -7.23 24.58 -51.04
CA VAL A 288 -6.08 23.66 -50.94
C VAL A 288 -6.03 22.80 -52.20
N ASP A 289 -4.82 22.53 -52.69
CA ASP A 289 -4.62 21.84 -53.95
C ASP A 289 -5.13 20.38 -53.92
N ASN A 290 -5.53 19.87 -55.09
CA ASN A 290 -6.10 18.53 -55.21
C ASN A 290 -5.13 17.40 -54.85
N GLU A 291 -3.82 17.61 -54.94
CA GLU A 291 -2.81 16.59 -54.61
C GLU A 291 -2.71 16.44 -53.09
N THR A 292 -2.61 17.56 -52.35
CA THR A 292 -2.67 17.59 -50.88
C THR A 292 -3.97 16.99 -50.36
N LEU A 293 -5.12 17.37 -50.94
CA LEU A 293 -6.42 16.81 -50.56
C LEU A 293 -6.46 15.28 -50.80
N ALA A 294 -6.02 14.81 -51.97
CA ALA A 294 -6.01 13.38 -52.28
C ALA A 294 -5.10 12.59 -51.31
N LEU A 295 -3.92 13.12 -51.00
CA LEU A 295 -2.98 12.49 -50.07
C LEU A 295 -3.53 12.44 -48.65
N ALA A 296 -4.14 13.52 -48.15
CA ALA A 296 -4.75 13.53 -46.82
C ALA A 296 -5.87 12.47 -46.71
N LYS A 297 -6.69 12.34 -47.76
CA LYS A 297 -7.74 11.31 -47.81
C LYS A 297 -7.18 9.90 -47.82
N GLU A 298 -6.13 9.64 -48.59
CA GLU A 298 -5.46 8.34 -48.62
C GLU A 298 -4.88 7.97 -47.23
N LEU A 299 -4.26 8.93 -46.54
CA LEU A 299 -3.73 8.72 -45.19
C LEU A 299 -4.84 8.37 -44.18
N HIS A 300 -5.96 9.09 -44.22
CA HIS A 300 -7.13 8.85 -43.37
C HIS A 300 -7.76 7.45 -43.60
N GLU A 301 -7.94 7.06 -44.87
CA GLU A 301 -8.47 5.73 -45.22
C GLU A 301 -7.52 4.61 -44.75
N ASN A 302 -6.21 4.78 -44.96
CA ASN A 302 -5.20 3.85 -44.49
C ASN A 302 -5.15 3.75 -42.96
N ALA A 303 -5.27 4.88 -42.26
CA ALA A 303 -5.30 4.94 -40.81
C ALA A 303 -6.50 4.18 -40.25
N THR A 304 -7.68 4.40 -40.85
CA THR A 304 -8.94 3.71 -40.52
C THR A 304 -8.82 2.20 -40.67
N GLN A 305 -8.31 1.73 -41.81
CA GLN A 305 -8.11 0.30 -42.05
C GLN A 305 -7.12 -0.31 -41.04
N MET A 306 -6.02 0.38 -40.74
CA MET A 306 -5.06 -0.08 -39.73
C MET A 306 -5.66 -0.13 -38.33
N MET A 307 -6.53 0.80 -37.96
CA MET A 307 -7.19 0.78 -36.65
C MET A 307 -8.14 -0.41 -36.53
N MET A 308 -8.96 -0.66 -37.54
CA MET A 308 -9.84 -1.83 -37.61
C MET A 308 -9.06 -3.15 -37.55
N GLU A 309 -7.99 -3.27 -38.35
CA GLU A 309 -7.11 -4.45 -38.32
C GLU A 309 -6.42 -4.61 -36.96
N ALA A 310 -5.98 -3.51 -36.35
CA ALA A 310 -5.33 -3.54 -35.05
C ALA A 310 -6.24 -4.16 -34.00
N TRP A 311 -7.52 -3.79 -34.03
CA TRP A 311 -8.52 -4.22 -33.06
C TRP A 311 -9.27 -5.50 -33.46
N HIS A 312 -8.93 -6.12 -34.60
CA HIS A 312 -9.59 -7.33 -35.11
C HIS A 312 -11.12 -7.15 -35.25
N THR A 313 -11.51 -6.02 -35.83
CA THR A 313 -12.91 -5.71 -36.15
C THR A 313 -12.97 -5.07 -37.53
N ASP A 314 -14.14 -5.09 -38.15
CA ASP A 314 -14.47 -4.36 -39.38
C ASP A 314 -15.33 -3.11 -39.10
N ASN A 315 -15.58 -2.80 -37.83
CA ASN A 315 -16.39 -1.68 -37.39
C ASN A 315 -15.66 -0.82 -36.35
N LEU A 316 -15.46 0.48 -36.66
CA LEU A 316 -14.86 1.45 -35.74
C LEU A 316 -15.72 1.70 -34.50
N ASP A 317 -17.05 1.67 -34.61
CA ASP A 317 -17.95 1.91 -33.48
C ASP A 317 -17.82 0.81 -32.42
N ASP A 318 -17.57 -0.43 -32.84
CA ASP A 318 -17.30 -1.54 -31.93
C ASP A 318 -16.06 -1.26 -31.08
N ILE A 319 -15.03 -0.63 -31.66
CA ILE A 319 -13.83 -0.22 -30.92
C ILE A 319 -14.21 0.86 -29.91
N LYS A 320 -14.94 1.91 -30.32
CA LYS A 320 -15.37 3.00 -29.41
C LYS A 320 -16.13 2.46 -28.20
N LEU A 321 -17.02 1.48 -28.40
CA LEU A 321 -17.82 0.89 -27.34
C LEU A 321 -17.00 0.07 -26.33
N ARG A 322 -15.93 -0.59 -26.78
CA ARG A 322 -15.20 -1.57 -25.96
C ARG A 322 -13.78 -1.15 -25.57
N VAL A 323 -13.26 -0.05 -26.08
CA VAL A 323 -11.87 0.38 -25.83
C VAL A 323 -11.58 0.55 -24.33
N TRP A 324 -12.59 0.85 -23.51
CA TRP A 324 -12.48 0.97 -22.05
C TRP A 324 -13.02 -0.24 -21.26
N GLY A 325 -13.58 -1.24 -21.94
CA GLY A 325 -14.17 -2.41 -21.33
C GLY A 325 -13.19 -3.57 -21.18
N ALA A 326 -13.71 -4.72 -20.73
CA ALA A 326 -12.96 -5.98 -20.75
C ALA A 326 -12.77 -6.45 -22.20
N ILE A 327 -11.53 -6.45 -22.68
CA ILE A 327 -11.21 -6.75 -24.08
C ILE A 327 -10.70 -8.19 -24.18
N PRO A 328 -11.39 -9.09 -24.91
CA PRO A 328 -11.00 -10.49 -24.99
C PRO A 328 -9.71 -10.72 -25.80
N THR A 329 -9.34 -9.77 -26.66
CA THR A 329 -8.19 -9.87 -27.57
C THR A 329 -7.38 -8.58 -27.60
N TYR A 330 -6.08 -8.68 -27.39
CA TYR A 330 -5.17 -7.54 -27.43
C TYR A 330 -5.06 -6.97 -28.85
N PRO A 331 -5.09 -5.64 -28.99
CA PRO A 331 -4.89 -5.02 -30.28
C PRO A 331 -3.42 -5.14 -30.72
N ARG A 332 -3.19 -5.14 -32.03
CA ARG A 332 -1.84 -5.08 -32.60
C ARG A 332 -1.25 -3.69 -32.37
N LEU A 333 -0.55 -3.51 -31.26
CA LEU A 333 -0.06 -2.20 -30.78
C LEU A 333 0.67 -1.36 -31.85
N HIS A 334 1.48 -2.00 -32.69
CA HIS A 334 2.20 -1.31 -33.77
C HIS A 334 1.26 -0.70 -34.82
N LEU A 335 0.13 -1.36 -35.11
CA LEU A 335 -0.90 -0.84 -36.00
C LEU A 335 -1.71 0.27 -35.34
N VAL A 336 -2.07 0.13 -34.05
CA VAL A 336 -2.75 1.21 -33.30
C VAL A 336 -1.93 2.50 -33.35
N ARG A 337 -0.62 2.40 -33.06
CA ARG A 337 0.28 3.56 -33.10
C ARG A 337 0.37 4.14 -34.51
N LYS A 338 0.52 3.29 -35.52
CA LYS A 338 0.68 3.72 -36.91
C LYS A 338 -0.59 4.39 -37.44
N ALA A 339 -1.76 3.83 -37.15
CA ALA A 339 -3.05 4.43 -37.45
C ALA A 339 -3.17 5.84 -36.86
N TYR A 340 -2.89 6.00 -35.55
CA TYR A 340 -2.88 7.31 -34.91
C TYR A 340 -1.93 8.31 -35.60
N VAL A 341 -0.70 7.89 -35.94
CA VAL A 341 0.27 8.77 -36.60
C VAL A 341 -0.21 9.20 -37.99
N LEU A 342 -0.73 8.26 -38.79
CA LEU A 342 -1.25 8.56 -40.12
C LEU A 342 -2.45 9.52 -40.07
N GLU A 343 -3.37 9.31 -39.12
CA GLU A 343 -4.53 10.18 -38.94
C GLU A 343 -4.10 11.60 -38.54
N ARG A 344 -3.14 11.70 -37.62
CA ARG A 344 -2.56 12.99 -37.21
C ARG A 344 -1.89 13.69 -38.38
N ASP A 345 -1.16 12.95 -39.21
CA ASP A 345 -0.45 13.53 -40.36
C ASP A 345 -1.45 13.96 -41.44
N ALA A 346 -2.56 13.23 -41.65
CA ALA A 346 -3.66 13.61 -42.55
C ALA A 346 -4.31 14.93 -42.12
N VAL A 347 -4.74 15.03 -40.86
CA VAL A 347 -5.36 16.27 -40.32
C VAL A 347 -4.35 17.42 -40.28
N GLY A 348 -3.12 17.16 -39.84
CA GLY A 348 -2.07 18.18 -39.73
C GLY A 348 -1.71 18.80 -41.08
N MET A 349 -1.60 17.97 -42.12
CA MET A 349 -1.31 18.42 -43.49
C MET A 349 -2.36 19.40 -44.00
N LEU A 350 -3.65 19.12 -43.78
CA LEU A 350 -4.74 20.01 -44.20
C LEU A 350 -4.72 21.33 -43.43
N ILE A 351 -4.50 21.27 -42.11
CA ILE A 351 -4.41 22.46 -41.26
C ILE A 351 -3.25 23.36 -41.69
N ASP A 352 -2.09 22.79 -41.97
CA ASP A 352 -0.91 23.57 -42.35
C ASP A 352 -1.08 24.18 -43.75
N ALA A 353 -1.66 23.45 -44.71
CA ALA A 353 -1.99 23.99 -46.03
C ALA A 353 -3.00 25.15 -45.97
N MET A 354 -4.03 25.06 -45.12
CA MET A 354 -4.97 26.16 -44.91
C MET A 354 -4.29 27.42 -44.33
N LYS A 355 -3.38 27.26 -43.37
CA LYS A 355 -2.63 28.40 -42.79
C LYS A 355 -1.72 29.09 -43.80
N GLU A 356 -1.09 28.33 -44.71
CA GLU A 356 -0.26 28.90 -45.76
C GLU A 356 -1.07 29.79 -46.71
N LEU A 357 -2.33 29.42 -46.98
CA LEU A 357 -3.25 30.22 -47.80
C LEU A 357 -3.76 31.48 -47.06
N GLU A 358 -3.88 31.46 -45.73
CA GLU A 358 -4.29 32.63 -44.93
C GLU A 358 -3.16 33.65 -44.72
N GLY A 359 -1.90 33.19 -44.74
CA GLY A 359 -0.71 34.03 -44.55
C GLY A 359 -0.04 34.51 -45.84
N GLY A 360 -0.52 34.09 -47.00
CA GLY A 360 0.03 34.36 -48.34
C GLY A 360 -0.52 35.57 -49.06
#